data_AF-A0A9C9S8T6-F1
#
_entry.id   AF-A0A9C9S8T6-F1
#
_cell.length_a   1.000
_cell.length_b   1.000
_cell.length_c   1.000
_cell.angle_alpha   90.00
_cell.angle_beta   90.00
_cell.angle_gamma   90.00
#
_symmetry.space_group_name_H-M   'P 1'
#
loop_
_entity.id
_entity.type
_entity.pdbx_description
1 polymer ?
#
loop_
_entity_poly.entity_id
_entity_poly.type
_entity_poly.pdbx_seq_one_letter_code
_entity_poly.pdbx_strand_id
1 'polypeptide(L)'
;MSENTAETIVTEHQAFSEALHSHAFGRALQMLNEMNSAEVAHLLESLPADDRDLAWDLVRTKLEGDVLVHVNDNLRAQLIRKMEPHELVAATSGLETDDLADLLPDMPDEVFNQVLRSMDEQNRQRLESALSYPEDSAGGLMNMDTITVRADITVDVALRYLRRHREL
;
A
#
# COMPACT_ATOMS: atom_id res chain seq x y z
N MET A 1 22.41 20.39 1.25
CA MET A 1 22.26 18.92 1.30
C MET A 1 21.08 18.41 0.47
N SER A 2 20.37 19.28 -0.26
CA SER A 2 19.10 18.97 -0.95
C SER A 2 19.21 18.85 -2.48
N GLU A 3 20.40 19.02 -3.07
CA GLU A 3 20.59 18.96 -4.54
C GLU A 3 20.94 17.56 -5.07
N ASN A 4 21.43 16.63 -4.22
CA ASN A 4 21.92 15.31 -4.69
C ASN A 4 20.82 14.26 -4.84
N THR A 5 19.67 14.44 -4.17
CA THR A 5 18.56 13.47 -4.22
C THR A 5 17.79 13.57 -5.54
N ALA A 6 17.58 14.78 -6.05
CA ALA A 6 16.83 15.00 -7.29
C ALA A 6 17.57 14.45 -8.52
N GLU A 7 18.90 14.57 -8.57
CA GLU A 7 19.73 14.08 -9.69
C GLU A 7 19.80 12.55 -9.73
N THR A 8 19.77 11.91 -8.56
CA THR A 8 19.73 10.44 -8.43
C THR A 8 18.39 9.88 -8.91
N ILE A 9 17.27 10.50 -8.49
CA ILE A 9 15.90 10.08 -8.87
C ILE A 9 15.69 10.14 -10.39
N VAL A 10 16.12 11.24 -11.04
CA VAL A 10 15.99 11.40 -12.50
C VAL A 10 16.78 10.33 -13.25
N THR A 11 17.94 9.92 -12.73
CA THR A 11 18.79 8.90 -13.35
C THR A 11 18.17 7.50 -13.24
N GLU A 12 17.55 7.17 -12.11
CA GLU A 12 16.88 5.88 -11.89
C GLU A 12 15.64 5.72 -12.76
N HIS A 13 14.84 6.78 -12.93
CA HIS A 13 13.66 6.76 -13.80
C HIS A 13 14.05 6.51 -15.26
N GLN A 14 15.09 7.20 -15.73
CA GLN A 14 15.57 7.06 -17.10
C GLN A 14 16.16 5.67 -17.35
N ALA A 15 16.89 5.12 -16.38
CA ALA A 15 17.41 3.75 -16.44
C ALA A 15 16.29 2.70 -16.42
N PHE A 16 15.20 2.94 -15.69
CA PHE A 16 14.04 2.05 -15.64
C PHE A 16 13.27 2.03 -16.97
N SER A 17 12.93 3.20 -17.51
CA SER A 17 12.30 3.29 -18.84
C SER A 17 13.19 2.69 -19.93
N GLU A 18 14.51 2.86 -19.87
CA GLU A 18 15.43 2.20 -20.82
C GLU A 18 15.41 0.66 -20.67
N ALA A 19 15.32 0.15 -19.43
CA ALA A 19 15.21 -1.29 -19.17
C ALA A 19 13.88 -1.88 -19.69
N LEU A 20 12.77 -1.15 -19.57
CA LEU A 20 11.47 -1.54 -20.13
C LEU A 20 11.51 -1.59 -21.66
N HIS A 21 11.96 -0.52 -22.30
CA HIS A 21 12.02 -0.44 -23.77
C HIS A 21 12.98 -1.45 -24.40
N SER A 22 14.10 -1.76 -23.72
CA SER A 22 15.06 -2.77 -24.17
C SER A 22 14.62 -4.22 -23.91
N HIS A 23 13.38 -4.44 -23.43
CA HIS A 23 12.85 -5.75 -23.03
C HIS A 23 13.72 -6.45 -21.98
N ALA A 24 14.52 -5.68 -21.23
CA ALA A 24 15.37 -6.16 -20.16
C ALA A 24 14.56 -6.29 -18.85
N PHE A 25 13.44 -7.03 -18.91
CA PHE A 25 12.50 -7.18 -17.80
C PHE A 25 13.15 -7.71 -16.52
N GLY A 26 14.21 -8.53 -16.63
CA GLY A 26 14.97 -8.98 -15.46
C GLY A 26 15.66 -7.85 -14.70
N ARG A 27 16.17 -6.83 -15.41
CA ARG A 27 16.80 -5.65 -14.80
C ARG A 27 15.75 -4.72 -14.19
N ALA A 28 14.64 -4.49 -14.91
CA ALA A 28 13.51 -3.71 -14.40
C ALA A 28 12.95 -4.32 -13.11
N LEU A 29 12.78 -5.65 -13.08
CA LEU A 29 12.30 -6.36 -11.89
C LEU A 29 13.30 -6.28 -10.73
N GLN A 30 14.61 -6.32 -11.00
CA GLN A 30 15.61 -6.13 -9.95
C GLN A 30 15.50 -4.74 -9.33
N MET A 31 15.39 -3.69 -10.16
CA MET A 31 15.22 -2.31 -9.68
C MET A 31 13.95 -2.16 -8.83
N LEU A 32 12.82 -2.73 -9.27
CA LEU A 32 11.58 -2.70 -8.49
C LEU A 32 11.70 -3.41 -7.13
N ASN A 33 12.43 -4.53 -7.06
CA ASN A 33 12.63 -5.26 -5.80
C ASN A 33 13.57 -4.53 -4.82
N GLU A 34 14.36 -3.58 -5.29
CA GLU A 34 15.23 -2.74 -4.45
C GLU A 34 14.49 -1.50 -3.92
N MET A 35 13.35 -1.14 -4.53
CA MET A 35 12.50 -0.02 -4.15
C MET A 35 11.45 -0.41 -3.09
N ASN A 36 11.06 0.55 -2.26
CA ASN A 36 9.90 0.41 -1.38
C ASN A 36 8.58 0.76 -2.11
N SER A 37 7.43 0.40 -1.51
CA SER A 37 6.11 0.59 -2.12
C SER A 37 5.79 2.05 -2.48
N ALA A 38 6.26 3.02 -1.68
CA ALA A 38 6.08 4.44 -1.96
C ALA A 38 6.97 4.94 -3.12
N GLU A 39 8.20 4.42 -3.23
CA GLU A 39 9.10 4.70 -4.37
C GLU A 39 8.53 4.12 -5.66
N VAL A 40 7.98 2.91 -5.62
CA VAL A 40 7.30 2.29 -6.77
C VAL A 40 6.07 3.10 -7.17
N ALA A 41 5.26 3.56 -6.21
CA ALA A 41 4.11 4.43 -6.48
C ALA A 41 4.56 5.72 -7.20
N HIS A 42 5.58 6.40 -6.69
CA HIS A 42 6.13 7.60 -7.31
C HIS A 42 6.68 7.35 -8.73
N LEU A 43 7.35 6.21 -8.93
CA LEU A 43 7.82 5.81 -10.26
C LEU A 43 6.64 5.67 -11.22
N LEU A 44 5.60 4.91 -10.85
CA LEU A 44 4.41 4.70 -11.68
C LEU A 44 3.71 6.01 -12.04
N GLU A 45 3.63 6.97 -11.11
CA GLU A 45 3.05 8.29 -11.36
C GLU A 45 3.85 9.11 -12.38
N SER A 46 5.18 8.96 -12.37
CA SER A 46 6.08 9.68 -13.26
C SER A 46 6.18 9.06 -14.67
N LEU A 47 5.79 7.80 -14.83
CA LEU A 47 5.88 7.09 -16.10
C LEU A 47 4.77 7.48 -17.08
N PRO A 48 5.07 7.50 -18.40
CA PRO A 48 4.04 7.52 -19.45
C PRO A 48 3.08 6.34 -19.33
N ALA A 49 1.85 6.48 -19.85
CA ALA A 49 0.82 5.45 -19.72
C ALA A 49 1.25 4.07 -20.24
N ASP A 50 1.95 4.02 -21.38
CA ASP A 50 2.39 2.76 -21.99
C ASP A 50 3.45 2.04 -21.13
N ASP A 51 4.43 2.78 -20.61
CA ASP A 51 5.48 2.24 -19.72
C ASP A 51 4.89 1.84 -18.36
N ARG A 52 3.87 2.57 -17.88
CA ARG A 52 3.24 2.32 -16.59
C ARG A 52 2.53 0.99 -16.55
N ASP A 53 1.81 0.62 -17.61
CA ASP A 53 1.12 -0.67 -17.67
C ASP A 53 2.12 -1.83 -17.64
N LEU A 54 3.23 -1.71 -18.39
CA LEU A 54 4.33 -2.69 -18.33
C LEU A 54 5.00 -2.73 -16.96
N ALA A 55 5.17 -1.58 -16.30
CA ALA A 55 5.73 -1.51 -14.96
C ALA A 55 4.79 -2.16 -13.93
N TRP A 56 3.48 -1.90 -14.03
CA TRP A 56 2.46 -2.47 -13.17
C TRP A 56 2.41 -4.00 -13.26
N ASP A 57 2.46 -4.55 -14.49
CA ASP A 57 2.53 -6.00 -14.70
C ASP A 57 3.78 -6.67 -14.07
N LEU A 58 4.85 -5.89 -13.85
CA LEU A 58 6.07 -6.37 -13.18
C LEU A 58 6.00 -6.24 -11.65
N VAL A 59 5.13 -5.38 -11.12
CA VAL A 59 4.90 -5.28 -9.68
C VAL A 59 4.30 -6.62 -9.25
N ARG A 60 5.06 -7.35 -8.44
CA ARG A 60 4.61 -8.64 -7.94
C ARG A 60 3.37 -8.45 -7.06
N THR A 61 2.44 -9.40 -7.12
CA THR A 61 1.18 -9.48 -6.34
C THR A 61 1.30 -9.27 -4.83
N LYS A 62 2.51 -9.34 -4.26
CA LYS A 62 2.73 -9.01 -2.84
C LYS A 62 2.84 -7.52 -2.54
N LEU A 63 3.29 -6.71 -3.48
CA LEU A 63 3.49 -5.26 -3.29
C LEU A 63 2.34 -4.44 -3.85
N GLU A 64 1.46 -5.04 -4.66
CA GLU A 64 0.33 -4.35 -5.30
C GLU A 64 -0.54 -3.60 -4.29
N GLY A 65 -0.89 -4.23 -3.16
CA GLY A 65 -1.67 -3.60 -2.10
C GLY A 65 -1.00 -2.34 -1.56
N ASP A 66 0.25 -2.47 -1.08
CA ASP A 66 0.99 -1.35 -0.49
C ASP A 66 1.23 -0.22 -1.50
N VAL A 67 1.46 -0.56 -2.77
CA VAL A 67 1.63 0.44 -3.85
C VAL A 67 0.31 1.17 -4.11
N LEU A 68 -0.82 0.48 -4.11
CA LEU A 68 -2.15 1.09 -4.28
C LEU A 68 -2.45 2.12 -3.19
N VAL A 69 -1.99 1.90 -1.95
CA VAL A 69 -2.14 2.87 -0.84
C VAL A 69 -1.38 4.16 -1.09
N HIS A 70 -0.23 4.09 -1.75
CA HIS A 70 0.67 5.24 -1.93
C HIS A 70 0.46 6.04 -3.23
N VAL A 71 -0.17 5.45 -4.25
CA VAL A 71 -0.48 6.19 -5.50
C VAL A 71 -1.63 7.17 -5.29
N ASN A 72 -1.64 8.28 -6.04
CA ASN A 72 -2.78 9.19 -6.04
C ASN A 72 -4.09 8.52 -6.50
N ASP A 73 -5.22 9.08 -6.05
CA ASP A 73 -6.58 8.55 -6.26
C ASP A 73 -6.91 8.31 -7.74
N ASN A 74 -6.43 9.18 -8.63
CA ASN A 74 -6.70 9.03 -10.06
C ASN A 74 -6.00 7.79 -10.63
N LEU A 75 -4.71 7.61 -10.31
CA LEU A 75 -3.97 6.43 -10.74
C LEU A 75 -4.50 5.16 -10.06
N ARG A 76 -4.77 5.22 -8.76
CA ARG A 76 -5.39 4.14 -7.98
C ARG A 76 -6.65 3.60 -8.66
N ALA A 77 -7.60 4.48 -8.96
CA ALA A 77 -8.84 4.09 -9.63
C ALA A 77 -8.60 3.54 -11.04
N GLN A 78 -7.56 3.98 -11.76
CA GLN A 78 -7.19 3.40 -13.06
C GLN A 78 -6.64 1.98 -12.92
N LEU A 79 -5.77 1.73 -11.94
CA LEU A 79 -5.18 0.42 -11.68
C LEU A 79 -6.24 -0.56 -11.20
N ILE A 80 -7.08 -0.18 -10.23
CA ILE A 80 -8.17 -1.02 -9.71
C ILE A 80 -9.13 -1.46 -10.83
N ARG A 81 -9.44 -0.57 -11.79
CA ARG A 81 -10.30 -0.92 -12.93
C ARG A 81 -9.70 -1.94 -13.90
N LYS A 82 -8.37 -2.08 -13.93
CA LYS A 82 -7.66 -3.03 -14.80
C LYS A 82 -7.45 -4.38 -14.13
N MET A 83 -7.52 -4.44 -12.80
CA MET A 83 -7.33 -5.66 -12.03
C MET A 83 -8.57 -6.54 -12.02
N GLU A 84 -8.36 -7.84 -12.01
CA GLU A 84 -9.45 -8.79 -11.82
C GLU A 84 -9.87 -8.84 -10.33
N PRO A 85 -11.15 -9.14 -10.01
CA PRO A 85 -11.63 -9.14 -8.63
C PRO A 85 -10.81 -10.01 -7.66
N HIS A 86 -10.29 -11.14 -8.14
CA HIS A 86 -9.50 -12.06 -7.33
C HIS A 86 -8.08 -11.51 -7.02
N GLU A 87 -7.53 -10.68 -7.90
CA GLU A 87 -6.24 -10.00 -7.69
C GLU A 87 -6.40 -8.89 -6.64
N LEU A 88 -7.50 -8.13 -6.71
CA LEU A 88 -7.81 -7.11 -5.70
C LEU A 88 -8.00 -7.70 -4.30
N VAL A 89 -8.69 -8.85 -4.19
CA VAL A 89 -8.81 -9.56 -2.91
C VAL A 89 -7.44 -10.04 -2.40
N ALA A 90 -6.57 -10.50 -3.30
CA ALA A 90 -5.23 -10.93 -2.92
C ALA A 90 -4.35 -9.75 -2.47
N ALA A 91 -4.42 -8.62 -3.18
CA ALA A 91 -3.68 -7.40 -2.86
C ALA A 91 -4.11 -6.78 -1.52
N THR A 92 -5.40 -6.87 -1.18
CA THR A 92 -5.95 -6.34 0.09
C THR A 92 -5.73 -7.25 1.29
N SER A 93 -5.50 -8.55 1.10
CA SER A 93 -5.39 -9.51 2.21
C SER A 93 -4.21 -9.26 3.17
N GLY A 94 -3.20 -8.48 2.76
CA GLY A 94 -2.02 -8.17 3.57
C GLY A 94 -2.00 -6.78 4.19
N LEU A 95 -3.01 -5.96 3.92
CA LEU A 95 -3.02 -4.55 4.31
C LEU A 95 -3.54 -4.33 5.73
N GLU A 96 -3.10 -3.24 6.33
CA GLU A 96 -3.63 -2.77 7.61
C GLU A 96 -5.08 -2.27 7.44
N THR A 97 -5.83 -2.20 8.55
CA THR A 97 -7.27 -1.92 8.49
C THR A 97 -7.57 -0.48 8.07
N ASP A 98 -6.70 0.46 8.42
CA ASP A 98 -6.73 1.86 7.99
C ASP A 98 -6.40 2.01 6.50
N ASP A 99 -5.34 1.36 6.01
CA ASP A 99 -5.01 1.33 4.58
C ASP A 99 -6.16 0.75 3.73
N LEU A 100 -6.83 -0.29 4.24
CA LEU A 100 -8.04 -0.84 3.61
C LEU A 100 -9.19 0.16 3.58
N ALA A 101 -9.35 0.99 4.62
CA ALA A 101 -10.40 1.99 4.69
C ALA A 101 -10.24 3.03 3.58
N ASP A 102 -9.01 3.37 3.20
CA ASP A 102 -8.69 4.30 2.12
C ASP A 102 -8.88 3.67 0.73
N LEU A 103 -8.64 2.36 0.58
CA LEU A 103 -8.75 1.67 -0.71
C LEU A 103 -10.16 1.20 -1.07
N LEU A 104 -10.92 0.77 -0.07
CA LEU A 104 -12.23 0.15 -0.28
C LEU A 104 -13.25 1.03 -1.02
N PRO A 105 -13.30 2.36 -0.84
CA PRO A 105 -14.23 3.23 -1.57
C PRO A 105 -14.06 3.17 -3.10
N ASP A 106 -12.84 2.90 -3.59
CA ASP A 106 -12.53 2.82 -5.02
C ASP A 106 -12.77 1.43 -5.63
N MET A 107 -13.09 0.42 -4.80
CA MET A 107 -13.27 -0.95 -5.24
C MET A 107 -14.69 -1.26 -5.71
N PRO A 108 -14.87 -2.24 -6.62
CA PRO A 108 -16.19 -2.76 -6.94
C PRO A 108 -16.89 -3.37 -5.71
N ASP A 109 -18.21 -3.17 -5.58
CA ASP A 109 -19.02 -3.70 -4.47
C ASP A 109 -18.81 -5.20 -4.22
N GLU A 110 -18.59 -5.97 -5.29
CA GLU A 110 -18.39 -7.41 -5.21
C GLU A 110 -17.09 -7.78 -4.48
N VAL A 111 -16.02 -7.01 -4.71
CA VAL A 111 -14.72 -7.15 -4.02
C VAL A 111 -14.85 -6.63 -2.59
N PHE A 112 -15.45 -5.46 -2.40
CA PHE A 112 -15.70 -4.86 -1.09
C PHE A 112 -16.35 -5.86 -0.11
N ASN A 113 -17.42 -6.53 -0.57
CA ASN A 113 -18.12 -7.53 0.24
C ASN A 113 -17.28 -8.79 0.49
N GLN A 114 -16.42 -9.19 -0.44
CA GLN A 114 -15.53 -10.35 -0.26
C GLN A 114 -14.46 -10.06 0.78
N VAL A 115 -13.83 -8.89 0.71
CA VAL A 115 -12.82 -8.45 1.69
C VAL A 115 -13.44 -8.41 3.09
N LEU A 116 -14.59 -7.75 3.26
CA LEU A 116 -15.29 -7.70 4.56
C LEU A 116 -15.65 -9.08 5.14
N ARG A 117 -16.00 -10.05 4.28
CA ARG A 117 -16.32 -11.43 4.72
C ARG A 117 -15.08 -12.24 5.07
N SER A 118 -13.92 -11.87 4.55
CA SER A 118 -12.64 -12.53 4.85
C SER A 118 -12.04 -12.07 6.18
N MET A 119 -12.43 -10.88 6.66
CA MET A 119 -11.97 -10.31 7.92
C MET A 119 -12.61 -11.00 9.13
N ASP A 120 -11.88 -11.02 10.25
CA ASP A 120 -12.47 -11.38 11.53
C ASP A 120 -13.43 -10.29 12.03
N GLU A 121 -14.25 -10.64 13.02
CA GLU A 121 -15.26 -9.75 13.59
C GLU A 121 -14.67 -8.43 14.10
N GLN A 122 -13.48 -8.48 14.70
CA GLN A 122 -12.85 -7.34 15.35
C GLN A 122 -12.32 -6.34 14.31
N ASN A 123 -11.61 -6.84 13.30
CA ASN A 123 -11.08 -6.02 12.21
C ASN A 123 -12.20 -5.46 11.35
N ARG A 124 -13.28 -6.22 11.13
CA ARG A 124 -14.47 -5.71 10.45
C ARG A 124 -15.13 -4.55 11.20
N GLN A 125 -15.31 -4.67 12.52
CA GLN A 125 -15.89 -3.59 13.33
C GLN A 125 -15.01 -2.33 13.35
N ARG A 126 -13.68 -2.51 13.39
CA ARG A 126 -12.73 -1.41 13.25
C ARG A 126 -12.90 -0.71 11.92
N LEU A 127 -12.88 -1.46 10.82
CA LEU A 127 -13.05 -0.92 9.48
C LEU A 127 -14.38 -0.17 9.30
N GLU A 128 -15.49 -0.75 9.74
CA GLU A 128 -16.80 -0.09 9.72
C GLU A 128 -16.80 1.22 10.53
N SER A 129 -16.05 1.25 11.64
CA SER A 129 -15.89 2.46 12.45
C SER A 129 -15.07 3.52 11.70
N ALA A 130 -13.95 3.15 11.07
CA ALA A 130 -13.17 4.08 10.24
C ALA A 130 -13.99 4.67 9.09
N LEU A 131 -14.70 3.81 8.34
CA LEU A 131 -15.57 4.23 7.23
C LEU A 131 -16.77 5.10 7.68
N SER A 132 -17.11 5.11 8.97
CA SER A 132 -18.15 5.99 9.51
C SER A 132 -17.70 7.45 9.69
N TYR A 133 -16.39 7.69 9.70
CA TYR A 133 -15.80 9.01 9.82
C TYR A 133 -15.51 9.61 8.44
N PRO A 134 -15.60 10.95 8.27
CA PRO A 134 -15.09 11.60 7.07
C PRO A 134 -13.58 11.36 6.92
N GLU A 135 -13.09 11.17 5.70
CA GLU A 135 -11.68 10.93 5.37
C GLU A 135 -10.76 12.01 5.96
N ASP A 136 -11.09 13.29 5.81
CA ASP A 136 -10.30 14.42 6.34
C ASP A 136 -10.40 14.62 7.86
N SER A 137 -11.07 13.71 8.58
CA SER A 137 -11.24 13.82 10.03
C SER A 137 -10.19 13.01 10.78
N ALA A 138 -9.97 13.34 12.05
CA ALA A 138 -9.09 12.56 12.91
C ALA A 138 -9.50 11.08 13.02
N GLY A 139 -10.78 10.74 12.81
CA GLY A 139 -11.23 9.35 12.83
C GLY A 139 -11.02 8.61 11.50
N GLY A 140 -11.00 9.33 10.37
CA GLY A 140 -10.68 8.76 9.06
C GLY A 140 -9.18 8.52 8.89
N LEU A 141 -8.34 9.41 9.42
CA LEU A 141 -6.87 9.35 9.29
C LEU A 141 -6.16 8.53 10.40
N MET A 142 -6.90 7.98 11.36
CA MET A 142 -6.29 7.33 12.53
C MET A 142 -6.12 5.82 12.33
N ASN A 143 -4.88 5.35 12.49
CA ASN A 143 -4.62 3.93 12.68
C ASN A 143 -5.16 3.46 14.05
N MET A 144 -6.00 2.41 14.03
CA MET A 144 -6.68 1.87 15.20
C MET A 144 -5.87 0.82 15.98
N ASP A 145 -4.72 0.38 15.47
CA ASP A 145 -3.86 -0.61 16.11
C ASP A 145 -2.97 0.01 17.19
N THR A 146 -3.62 0.36 18.30
CA THR A 146 -2.95 0.95 19.46
C THR A 146 -2.59 -0.09 20.52
N ILE A 147 -1.42 0.07 21.14
CA ILE A 147 -1.03 -0.72 22.30
C ILE A 147 -1.49 0.01 23.57
N THR A 148 -2.54 -0.51 24.21
CA THR A 148 -3.04 0.02 25.48
C THR A 148 -2.39 -0.65 26.68
N VAL A 149 -1.94 0.15 27.65
CA VAL A 149 -1.37 -0.31 28.93
C VAL A 149 -2.07 0.35 30.11
N ARG A 150 -2.16 -0.34 31.25
CA ARG A 150 -2.75 0.24 32.47
C ARG A 150 -1.74 1.16 33.17
N ALA A 151 -2.21 2.25 33.76
CA ALA A 151 -1.35 3.25 34.40
C ALA A 151 -0.57 2.74 35.62
N ASP A 152 -0.98 1.62 36.22
CA ASP A 152 -0.36 1.02 37.40
C ASP A 152 0.70 -0.06 37.08
N ILE A 153 1.04 -0.28 35.80
CA ILE A 153 2.08 -1.25 35.43
C ILE A 153 3.48 -0.63 35.50
N THR A 154 4.47 -1.45 35.88
CA THR A 154 5.88 -1.03 35.85
C THR A 154 6.44 -1.03 34.43
N VAL A 155 7.48 -0.22 34.20
CA VAL A 155 8.17 -0.15 32.90
C VAL A 155 8.68 -1.52 32.44
N ASP A 156 9.13 -2.38 33.37
CA ASP A 156 9.59 -3.74 33.05
C ASP A 156 8.46 -4.62 32.47
N VAL A 157 7.26 -4.53 33.04
CA VAL A 157 6.08 -5.25 32.54
C VAL A 157 5.64 -4.70 31.18
N ALA A 158 5.67 -3.38 30.99
CA ALA A 158 5.37 -2.75 29.70
C ALA A 158 6.37 -3.19 28.61
N LEU A 159 7.68 -3.17 28.89
CA LEU A 159 8.72 -3.63 27.97
C LEU A 159 8.56 -5.11 27.62
N ARG A 160 8.24 -5.96 28.60
CA ARG A 160 7.99 -7.38 28.36
C ARG A 160 6.74 -7.60 27.51
N TYR A 161 5.71 -6.78 27.70
CA TYR A 161 4.50 -6.82 26.88
C TYR A 161 4.78 -6.38 25.45
N LEU A 162 5.48 -5.26 25.25
CA LEU A 162 5.89 -4.78 23.93
C LEU A 162 6.75 -5.79 23.18
N ARG A 163 7.74 -6.42 23.83
CA ARG A 163 8.60 -7.46 23.23
C ARG A 163 7.85 -8.72 22.79
N ARG A 164 6.61 -8.93 23.25
CA ARG A 164 5.79 -10.07 22.87
C ARG A 164 4.99 -9.80 21.59
N HIS A 165 4.76 -8.53 21.26
CA HIS A 165 4.25 -8.09 19.96
C HIS A 165 5.42 -8.02 18.99
N ARG A 166 5.53 -9.02 18.12
CA ARG A 166 6.70 -9.24 17.23
C ARG A 166 6.69 -8.42 15.94
N GLU A 167 5.67 -7.61 15.72
CA GLU A 167 5.44 -6.84 14.49
C GLU A 167 5.78 -5.35 14.65
N LEU A 168 6.50 -4.98 15.73
CA LEU A 168 7.14 -3.68 15.89
C LEU A 168 8.59 -3.72 15.40
#